data_AF-A0A518HJ57-F1
#
_entry.id   AF-A0A518HJ57-F1
#
_cell.length_a   1.000
_cell.length_b   1.000
_cell.length_c   1.000
_cell.angle_alpha   90.00
_cell.angle_beta   90.00
_cell.angle_gamma   90.00
#
_symmetry.space_group_name_H-M   'P 1'
#
loop_
_entity.id
_entity.type
_entity.pdbx_description
1 polymer ?
#
loop_
_entity_poly.entity_id
_entity_poly.type
_entity_poly.pdbx_seq_one_letter_code
_entity_poly.pdbx_strand_id
1 'polypeptide(L)'
;MATTLNQRIRMTGGTGGLSSGPVAAGIRLPHGTLCFIDSTGHRTNVIAAGANRFAGIVHSEADNAAGADGDRDVEHYIKHRFVLPFPGGITQADEGKKVYASDNWTLTTVPTNNSYVGTLEKFVDANTGQVAIDFQAA
;
A
#
# COMPACT_ATOMS: atom_id res chain seq x y z
N MET A 1 17.79 12.73 -25.78
CA MET A 1 16.51 12.18 -25.30
C MET A 1 16.81 11.06 -24.31
N ALA A 2 16.59 11.29 -23.02
CA ALA A 2 16.63 10.24 -22.02
C ALA A 2 15.72 10.66 -20.86
N THR A 3 14.46 10.23 -20.93
CA THR A 3 13.47 10.39 -19.86
C THR A 3 13.61 9.17 -18.95
N THR A 4 14.51 9.21 -17.98
CA THR A 4 14.65 8.13 -16.99
C THR A 4 13.59 8.30 -15.91
N LEU A 5 12.40 7.77 -16.19
CA LEU A 5 11.51 7.06 -15.25
C LEU A 5 11.33 7.58 -13.80
N ASN A 6 11.40 8.90 -13.56
CA ASN A 6 10.92 9.54 -12.32
C ASN A 6 9.39 9.72 -12.31
N GLN A 7 8.65 8.77 -12.89
CA GLN A 7 7.20 8.71 -12.82
C GLN A 7 6.79 7.63 -11.83
N ARG A 8 6.89 7.90 -10.52
CA ARG A 8 6.13 7.09 -9.56
C ARG A 8 6.02 7.82 -8.24
N ILE A 9 4.77 8.22 -7.96
CA ILE A 9 4.27 8.79 -6.71
C ILE A 9 4.56 10.29 -6.54
N ARG A 10 3.70 11.12 -7.15
CA ARG A 10 3.55 12.53 -6.76
C ARG A 10 2.95 12.57 -5.34
N MET A 11 3.82 12.69 -4.33
CA MET A 11 3.45 12.94 -2.93
C MET A 11 2.63 14.23 -2.84
N THR A 12 1.31 14.11 -2.74
CA THR A 12 0.42 15.25 -2.58
C THR A 12 0.09 15.38 -1.11
N GLY A 13 0.98 16.06 -0.38
CA GLY A 13 0.71 16.75 0.89
C GLY A 13 0.01 15.95 1.98
N GLY A 14 0.79 15.49 2.96
CA GLY A 14 0.29 15.05 4.26
C GLY A 14 1.46 14.81 5.19
N THR A 15 1.46 15.43 6.36
CA THR A 15 2.40 15.22 7.47
C THR A 15 2.25 13.79 8.00
N GLY A 16 2.76 12.83 7.23
CA GLY A 16 2.55 11.41 7.42
C GLY A 16 3.72 10.80 8.17
N GLY A 17 3.48 10.37 9.40
CA GLY A 17 4.47 9.61 10.17
C GLY A 17 4.97 8.41 9.38
N LEU A 18 6.28 8.20 9.42
CA LEU A 18 6.89 6.93 9.03
C LEU A 18 6.78 6.01 10.25
N SER A 19 6.43 4.75 10.01
CA SER A 19 6.47 3.72 11.03
C SER A 19 7.45 2.66 10.59
N SER A 20 8.30 2.19 11.51
CA SER A 20 9.18 1.05 11.29
C SER A 20 8.55 -0.21 11.85
N GLY A 21 8.89 -1.36 11.28
CA GLY A 21 8.67 -2.61 11.98
C GLY A 21 9.21 -3.86 11.27
N PRO A 22 9.19 -4.99 11.97
CA PRO A 22 9.86 -6.22 11.56
C PRO A 22 9.21 -6.85 10.31
N VAL A 23 10.05 -7.21 9.34
CA VAL A 23 9.66 -7.91 8.10
C VAL A 23 9.58 -9.42 8.35
N ALA A 24 8.60 -10.09 7.74
CA ALA A 24 8.48 -11.55 7.77
C ALA A 24 9.67 -12.24 7.07
N ALA A 25 10.00 -13.46 7.49
CA ALA A 25 11.05 -14.26 6.90
C ALA A 25 10.79 -14.56 5.41
N GLY A 26 11.83 -14.49 4.57
CA GLY A 26 11.72 -14.85 3.16
C GLY A 26 10.98 -13.85 2.28
N ILE A 27 10.58 -12.68 2.81
CA ILE A 27 9.82 -11.67 2.07
C ILE A 27 10.72 -10.49 1.67
N ARG A 28 10.51 -10.01 0.44
CA ARG A 28 11.08 -8.77 -0.08
C ARG A 28 10.00 -7.71 -0.20
N LEU A 29 10.23 -6.55 0.39
CA LEU A 29 9.38 -5.37 0.27
C LEU A 29 10.12 -4.30 -0.55
N PRO A 30 9.85 -4.19 -1.86
CA PRO A 30 10.41 -3.13 -2.68
C PRO A 30 9.84 -1.77 -2.27
N HIS A 31 10.59 -0.71 -2.56
CA HIS A 31 10.10 0.64 -2.37
C HIS A 31 8.80 0.91 -3.17
N GLY A 32 7.81 1.51 -2.53
CA GLY A 32 6.55 1.90 -3.17
C GLY A 32 5.55 0.76 -3.40
N THR A 33 5.72 -0.41 -2.76
CA THR A 33 4.69 -1.45 -2.72
C THR A 33 3.79 -1.32 -1.50
N LEU A 34 2.60 -1.92 -1.56
CA LEU A 34 1.69 -2.04 -0.43
C LEU A 34 2.27 -3.03 0.59
N CYS A 35 2.30 -2.62 1.86
CA CYS A 35 2.73 -3.44 2.99
C CYS A 35 1.49 -3.86 3.79
N PHE A 36 1.45 -5.13 4.15
CA PHE A 36 0.44 -5.74 5.00
C PHE A 36 1.09 -6.26 6.28
N ILE A 37 0.27 -6.47 7.31
CA ILE A 37 0.64 -7.04 8.60
C ILE A 37 -0.06 -8.38 8.69
N ASP A 38 0.73 -9.44 8.84
CA ASP A 38 0.20 -10.77 9.15
C ASP A 38 -0.31 -10.82 10.60
N SER A 39 -1.13 -11.81 10.92
CA SER A 39 -1.63 -12.15 12.26
C SER A 39 -0.55 -12.19 13.35
N THR A 40 0.69 -12.45 12.97
CA THR A 40 1.88 -12.50 13.85
C THR A 40 2.52 -11.13 14.12
N GLY A 41 2.05 -10.06 13.46
CA GLY A 41 2.61 -8.71 13.57
C GLY A 41 3.78 -8.42 12.63
N HIS A 42 4.15 -9.35 11.75
CA HIS A 42 5.23 -9.17 10.78
C HIS A 42 4.73 -8.51 9.49
N ARG A 43 5.60 -7.69 8.89
CA ARG A 43 5.32 -6.96 7.67
C ARG A 43 5.53 -7.89 6.48
N THR A 44 4.51 -8.00 5.63
CA THR A 44 4.48 -8.87 4.46
C THR A 44 3.90 -8.11 3.27
N ASN A 45 4.26 -8.50 2.05
CA ASN A 45 3.64 -8.00 0.83
C ASN A 45 2.43 -8.86 0.41
N VAL A 46 2.06 -9.86 1.21
CA VAL A 46 0.98 -10.79 0.91
C VAL A 46 -0.34 -10.24 1.46
N ILE A 47 -1.37 -10.13 0.61
CA ILE A 47 -2.74 -9.73 1.00
C ILE A 47 -3.46 -10.85 1.78
N ALA A 48 -3.10 -12.11 1.51
CA ALA A 48 -3.74 -13.31 2.07
C ALA A 48 -5.27 -13.26 1.98
N ALA A 49 -5.80 -12.93 0.80
CA ALA A 49 -7.24 -12.84 0.56
C ALA A 49 -7.99 -11.92 1.55
N GLY A 50 -7.37 -10.82 1.99
CA GLY A 50 -7.96 -9.87 2.93
C GLY A 50 -7.74 -10.20 4.40
N ALA A 51 -7.09 -11.33 4.71
CA ALA A 51 -6.76 -11.71 6.08
C ALA A 51 -5.66 -10.82 6.68
N ASN A 52 -4.73 -10.34 5.83
CA ASN A 52 -3.64 -9.50 6.30
C ASN A 52 -4.08 -8.03 6.34
N ARG A 53 -3.79 -7.35 7.45
CA ARG A 53 -4.19 -5.96 7.67
C ARG A 53 -3.29 -5.03 6.89
N PHE A 54 -3.82 -3.94 6.36
CA PHE A 54 -2.99 -2.99 5.63
C PHE A 54 -2.14 -2.14 6.60
N ALA A 55 -0.82 -2.17 6.41
CA ALA A 55 0.14 -1.43 7.23
C ALA A 55 0.42 -0.04 6.65
N GLY A 56 0.48 0.08 5.32
CA GLY A 56 0.98 1.28 4.68
C GLY A 56 1.68 1.02 3.36
N ILE A 57 2.37 2.03 2.84
CA ILE A 57 3.20 1.91 1.64
C ILE A 57 4.67 1.97 2.02
N VAL A 58 5.47 1.07 1.48
CA VAL A 58 6.90 0.92 1.81
C VAL A 58 7.69 2.15 1.38
N HIS A 59 8.43 2.76 2.31
CA HIS A 59 9.31 3.90 2.07
C HIS A 59 10.80 3.53 1.94
N SER A 60 11.27 2.53 2.67
CA SER A 60 12.61 1.99 2.47
C SER A 60 12.49 0.57 1.97
N GLU A 61 13.19 0.23 0.88
CA GLU A 61 13.25 -1.16 0.47
C GLU A 61 13.85 -2.01 1.61
N ALA A 62 13.21 -3.13 1.89
CA ALA A 62 13.68 -4.08 2.88
C ALA A 62 13.70 -5.47 2.27
N ASP A 63 14.90 -6.02 2.17
CA ASP A 63 15.13 -7.38 1.71
C ASP A 63 15.40 -8.28 2.91
N ASN A 64 14.42 -9.13 3.23
CA ASN A 64 14.55 -10.19 4.22
C ASN A 64 14.42 -11.58 3.55
N ALA A 65 14.76 -11.69 2.27
CA ALA A 65 14.61 -12.94 1.50
C ALA A 65 15.42 -14.12 2.08
N ALA A 66 16.53 -13.82 2.74
CA ALA A 66 17.44 -14.81 3.32
C ALA A 66 17.48 -14.79 4.86
N GLY A 67 16.67 -13.95 5.51
CA GLY A 67 16.66 -13.77 6.97
C GLY A 67 15.44 -14.40 7.65
N ALA A 68 15.49 -14.45 8.98
CA ALA A 68 14.40 -14.91 9.84
C ALA A 68 13.37 -13.79 10.10
N ASP A 69 12.24 -14.13 10.74
CA ASP A 69 11.20 -13.15 11.07
C ASP A 69 11.76 -12.04 11.96
N GLY A 70 11.65 -10.79 11.50
CA GLY A 70 12.13 -9.61 12.22
C GLY A 70 13.63 -9.35 12.18
N ASP A 71 14.38 -10.02 11.30
CA ASP A 71 15.81 -9.75 11.12
C ASP A 71 16.07 -8.36 10.48
N ARG A 72 15.11 -7.88 9.69
CA ARG A 72 15.12 -6.55 9.06
C ARG A 72 13.87 -5.76 9.40
N ASP A 73 14.06 -4.49 9.70
CA ASP A 73 12.97 -3.51 9.82
C ASP A 73 12.70 -2.82 8.48
N VAL A 74 11.43 -2.56 8.21
CA VAL A 74 10.97 -1.77 7.05
C VAL A 74 10.24 -0.52 7.50
N GLU A 75 10.60 0.61 6.93
CA GLU A 75 9.87 1.86 7.09
C GLU A 75 8.71 1.94 6.08
N HIS A 76 7.52 2.25 6.57
CA HIS A 76 6.31 2.40 5.76
C HIS A 76 5.53 3.65 6.18
N TYR A 77 4.82 4.23 5.20
CA TYR A 77 3.93 5.35 5.40
C TYR A 77 2.63 4.87 6.04
N ILE A 78 2.30 5.40 7.22
CA ILE A 78 1.04 5.08 7.92
C ILE A 78 -0.11 6.02 7.53
N LYS A 79 0.18 7.26 7.12
CA LYS A 79 -0.83 8.25 6.75
C LYS A 79 -0.33 9.15 5.63
N HIS A 80 -0.76 8.90 4.40
CA HIS A 80 -0.44 9.77 3.28
C HIS A 80 -1.42 9.59 2.12
N ARG A 81 -1.30 10.43 1.10
CA ARG A 81 -2.14 10.37 -0.11
C ARG A 81 -1.31 9.86 -1.27
N PHE A 82 -1.73 8.75 -1.86
CA PHE A 82 -1.04 8.12 -2.98
C PHE A 82 -1.92 8.05 -4.21
N VAL A 83 -1.34 8.36 -5.35
CA VAL A 83 -1.99 8.18 -6.64
C VAL A 83 -1.72 6.76 -7.10
N LEU A 84 -2.75 5.92 -7.14
CA LEU A 84 -2.65 4.49 -7.41
C LEU A 84 -3.55 4.08 -8.58
N PRO A 85 -3.15 3.03 -9.33
CA PRO A 85 -3.93 2.54 -10.45
C PRO A 85 -5.12 1.69 -9.99
N PHE A 86 -6.25 1.92 -10.66
CA PHE A 86 -7.53 1.21 -10.47
C PHE A 86 -7.89 0.48 -11.78
N PRO A 87 -7.49 -0.78 -11.96
CA PRO A 87 -7.84 -1.54 -13.17
C PRO A 87 -9.35 -1.82 -13.28
N GLY A 88 -10.10 -1.76 -12.17
CA GLY A 88 -11.54 -2.00 -12.14
C GLY A 88 -12.41 -0.87 -12.71
N GLY A 89 -11.83 0.26 -13.09
CA GLY A 89 -12.58 1.44 -13.51
C GLY A 89 -13.22 2.13 -12.32
N ILE A 90 -12.75 3.33 -11.97
CA ILE A 90 -13.41 4.19 -10.98
C ILE A 90 -14.16 5.31 -11.70
N THR A 91 -15.17 5.88 -11.03
CA THR A 91 -15.90 7.05 -11.51
C THR A 91 -15.85 8.16 -10.46
N GLN A 92 -16.23 9.37 -10.86
CA GLN A 92 -16.34 10.49 -9.92
C GLN A 92 -17.35 10.20 -8.78
N ALA A 93 -18.34 9.34 -9.01
CA ALA A 93 -19.29 8.92 -7.99
C ALA A 93 -18.70 7.95 -6.94
N ASP A 94 -17.48 7.45 -7.18
CA ASP A 94 -16.73 6.61 -6.23
C ASP A 94 -15.84 7.44 -5.30
N GLU A 95 -15.71 8.75 -5.53
CA GLU A 95 -15.03 9.65 -4.59
C GLU A 95 -15.67 9.56 -3.20
N GLY A 96 -14.84 9.33 -2.17
CA GLY A 96 -15.27 9.07 -0.79
C GLY A 96 -15.57 7.61 -0.47
N LYS A 97 -15.52 6.68 -1.44
CA LYS A 97 -15.70 5.25 -1.16
C LYS A 97 -14.44 4.59 -0.63
N LYS A 98 -14.66 3.52 0.14
CA LYS A 98 -13.62 2.63 0.65
C LYS A 98 -12.98 1.85 -0.50
N VAL A 99 -11.65 1.79 -0.49
CA VAL A 99 -10.86 1.06 -1.49
C VAL A 99 -10.06 -0.05 -0.82
N TYR A 100 -9.87 -1.12 -1.58
CA TYR A 100 -9.27 -2.37 -1.13
C TYR A 100 -8.11 -2.75 -2.05
N ALA A 101 -7.08 -3.39 -1.50
CA ALA A 101 -5.95 -3.92 -2.28
C ALA A 101 -6.38 -5.19 -3.00
N SER A 102 -6.40 -5.14 -4.34
CA SER A 102 -6.62 -6.34 -5.15
C SER A 102 -5.32 -7.08 -5.43
N ASP A 103 -4.21 -6.35 -5.48
CA ASP A 103 -2.88 -6.88 -5.75
C ASP A 103 -1.83 -6.00 -5.04
N ASN A 104 -0.56 -6.41 -5.07
CA ASN A 104 0.54 -5.70 -4.42
C ASN A 104 0.74 -4.25 -4.93
N TRP A 105 0.09 -3.90 -6.04
CA TRP A 105 0.19 -2.61 -6.70
C TRP A 105 -1.13 -2.06 -7.27
N THR A 106 -2.24 -2.79 -7.16
CA THR A 106 -3.53 -2.36 -7.74
C THR A 106 -4.65 -2.34 -6.71
N LEU A 107 -5.55 -1.37 -6.86
CA LEU A 107 -6.69 -1.17 -5.98
C LEU A 107 -8.01 -1.49 -6.66
N THR A 108 -8.99 -1.87 -5.86
CA THR A 108 -10.36 -2.14 -6.28
C THR A 108 -11.35 -1.58 -5.28
N THR A 109 -12.55 -1.25 -5.75
CA THR A 109 -13.70 -0.86 -4.90
C THR A 109 -14.47 -2.07 -4.38
N VAL A 110 -14.08 -3.28 -4.79
CA VAL A 110 -14.74 -4.54 -4.42
C VAL A 110 -14.09 -5.13 -3.16
N PRO A 111 -14.84 -5.31 -2.05
CA PRO A 111 -14.28 -5.81 -0.79
C PRO A 111 -13.98 -7.32 -0.78
N THR A 112 -14.45 -8.08 -1.77
CA THR A 112 -14.39 -9.54 -1.76
C THR A 112 -12.95 -10.04 -1.70
N ASN A 113 -12.54 -10.55 -0.54
CA ASN A 113 -11.21 -11.09 -0.26
C ASN A 113 -10.05 -10.08 -0.44
N ASN A 114 -10.32 -8.79 -0.25
CA ASN A 114 -9.32 -7.74 -0.42
C ASN A 114 -9.15 -6.96 0.88
N SER A 115 -7.90 -6.67 1.24
CA SER A 115 -7.59 -5.89 2.44
C SER A 115 -7.97 -4.44 2.24
N TYR A 116 -8.64 -3.84 3.23
CA TYR A 116 -8.95 -2.41 3.19
C TYR A 116 -7.67 -1.58 3.23
N VAL A 117 -7.52 -0.66 2.28
CA VAL A 117 -6.32 0.21 2.16
C VAL A 117 -6.61 1.62 2.64
N GLY A 118 -7.82 2.11 2.40
CA GLY A 118 -8.16 3.49 2.71
C GLY A 118 -9.39 3.98 1.96
N THR A 119 -9.44 5.29 1.73
CA THR A 119 -10.57 5.95 1.07
C THR A 119 -10.10 6.71 -0.17
N LEU A 120 -10.86 6.61 -1.26
CA LEU A 120 -10.61 7.41 -2.46
C LEU A 120 -10.96 8.87 -2.16
N GLU A 121 -9.98 9.77 -2.13
CA GLU A 121 -10.23 11.20 -1.86
C GLU A 121 -10.44 12.01 -3.12
N LYS A 122 -9.81 11.61 -4.23
CA LYS A 122 -9.93 12.31 -5.49
C LYS A 122 -9.85 11.37 -6.68
N PHE A 123 -10.81 11.47 -7.57
CA PHE A 123 -10.81 10.84 -8.88
C PHE A 123 -9.91 11.64 -9.82
N VAL A 124 -8.95 10.98 -10.46
CA VAL A 124 -8.07 11.60 -11.47
C VAL A 124 -8.52 11.17 -12.85
N ASP A 125 -8.60 9.84 -13.06
CA ASP A 125 -9.01 9.20 -14.31
C ASP A 125 -9.68 7.86 -14.03
N ALA A 126 -10.36 7.27 -15.04
CA ALA A 126 -11.00 5.96 -14.92
C ALA A 126 -10.06 4.86 -14.39
N ASN A 127 -8.76 4.98 -14.64
CA ASN A 127 -7.74 4.03 -14.20
C ASN A 127 -6.83 4.55 -13.08
N THR A 128 -7.03 5.77 -12.58
CA THR A 128 -6.11 6.38 -11.62
C THR A 128 -6.86 7.23 -10.60
N GLY A 129 -6.61 6.99 -9.31
CA GLY A 129 -7.27 7.71 -8.22
C GLY A 129 -6.27 8.07 -7.12
N GLN A 130 -6.51 9.21 -6.46
CA GLN A 130 -5.78 9.59 -5.27
C GLN A 130 -6.49 9.00 -4.04
N VAL A 131 -5.76 8.15 -3.33
CA VAL A 131 -6.24 7.41 -2.17
C VAL A 131 -5.53 7.92 -0.93
N ALA A 132 -6.32 8.29 0.08
CA ALA A 132 -5.82 8.47 1.42
C ALA A 132 -5.67 7.08 2.05
N ILE A 133 -4.43 6.66 2.28
CA ILE A 133 -4.18 5.42 3.01
C ILE A 133 -4.56 5.59 4.47
N ASP A 134 -5.23 4.58 5.02
CA ASP A 134 -5.63 4.53 6.41
C ASP A 134 -4.91 3.37 7.09
N PHE A 135 -4.06 3.68 8.05
CA PHE A 135 -3.39 2.67 8.85
C PHE A 135 -4.41 1.95 9.73
N GLN A 136 -4.61 0.67 9.49
CA GLN A 136 -5.40 -0.18 10.38
C GLN A 136 -4.51 -0.62 11.55
N ALA A 137 -4.40 0.24 12.55
CA ALA A 137 -3.87 -0.14 13.85
C ALA A 137 -4.74 -1.25 14.45
N ALA A 138 -4.09 -2.25 15.06
CA ALA A 138 -4.73 -3.36 15.77
C ALA A 138 -5.63 -2.88 16.91
#